data_AF-A0A1B9ENM9-F1
#
_entry.id   AF-A0A1B9ENM9-F1
#
_cell.length_a   1.000
_cell.length_b   1.000
_cell.length_c   1.000
_cell.angle_alpha   90.00
_cell.angle_beta   90.00
_cell.angle_gamma   90.00
#
_symmetry.space_group_name_H-M   'P 1'
#
loop_
_entity.id
_entity.type
_entity.pdbx_description
1 polymer ?
#
loop_
_entity_poly.entity_id
_entity_poly.type
_entity_poly.pdbx_seq_one_letter_code
_entity_poly.pdbx_strand_id
1 'polypeptide(L)'
;MSVTDRQPAGEHPAGGDPREALQDRIAADSLTTRRDYLRIVTTVSGGLAVGGIGVAAGILHRHGDGDEGKAPEPKRIAGGLLPGESIAFRYPGEEDRAVAVRLDDGTLVGYSAVCTHLACAVLWRKDRGTEGELYCPCHEGVFDARSGEVTAGPPPRGLPKVVVVEQDDGSVWAVGTTRSGESVEEGLCRQLGGERPDLAARIGCPDIGGGAESPPRAAAARPHAGNRSIGERPDPRTGGSPRAGSTPRTGGTPRTGTPGTGGARDASSRAPAPAPATGPGSAARPGRGTGATPATAENPGRRA
;
A
#
# COMPACT_ATOMS: atom_id res chain seq x y z
N MET A 1 11.81 -35.82 15.05
CA MET A 1 12.93 -36.44 15.79
C MET A 1 12.78 -36.01 17.24
N SER A 2 12.46 -36.95 18.12
CA SER A 2 12.06 -36.75 19.52
C SER A 2 13.27 -36.67 20.45
N VAL A 3 13.32 -35.64 21.30
CA VAL A 3 14.40 -35.31 22.24
C VAL A 3 14.33 -36.18 23.52
N THR A 4 14.08 -37.49 23.40
CA THR A 4 13.85 -38.36 24.56
C THR A 4 14.53 -39.73 24.48
N ASP A 5 15.61 -39.87 23.71
CA ASP A 5 16.45 -41.06 23.83
C ASP A 5 17.40 -40.90 25.03
N ARG A 6 17.14 -41.71 26.06
CA ARG A 6 17.98 -41.84 27.25
C ARG A 6 19.25 -42.59 26.84
N GLN A 7 20.39 -41.92 26.89
CA GLN A 7 21.69 -42.50 26.60
C GLN A 7 21.93 -43.74 27.48
N PRO A 8 22.47 -44.86 26.94
CA PRO A 8 22.75 -46.05 27.73
C PRO A 8 23.79 -45.73 28.81
N ALA A 9 23.56 -46.26 30.01
CA ALA A 9 24.48 -46.14 31.13
C ALA A 9 25.80 -46.86 30.77
N GLY A 10 26.82 -46.10 30.39
CA GLY A 10 28.16 -46.65 30.20
C GLY A 10 28.75 -47.11 31.53
N GLU A 11 29.39 -48.28 31.50
CA GLU A 11 30.15 -48.87 32.61
C GLU A 11 31.07 -47.83 33.27
N HIS A 12 30.91 -47.61 34.58
CA HIS A 12 31.82 -46.79 35.37
C HIS A 12 33.15 -47.55 35.58
N PRO A 13 34.32 -47.01 35.17
CA PRO A 13 35.58 -47.56 35.62
C PRO A 13 35.70 -47.31 37.13
N ALA A 14 35.65 -48.39 37.91
CA ALA A 14 35.88 -48.35 39.34
C ALA A 14 37.35 -47.97 39.60
N GLY A 15 37.62 -46.70 39.90
CA GLY A 15 38.94 -46.26 40.37
C GLY A 15 39.34 -44.79 40.17
N GLY A 16 38.59 -43.98 39.40
CA GLY A 16 38.92 -42.56 39.16
C GLY A 16 38.30 -41.61 40.19
N ASP A 17 38.97 -40.47 40.47
CA ASP A 17 38.42 -39.42 41.34
C ASP A 17 37.13 -38.88 40.71
N PRO A 18 35.98 -38.93 41.40
CA PRO A 18 34.71 -38.37 40.90
C PRO A 18 34.82 -36.88 40.52
N ARG A 19 35.79 -36.13 41.06
CA ARG A 19 36.07 -34.76 40.63
C ARG A 19 36.71 -34.69 39.24
N GLU A 20 37.61 -35.59 38.91
CA GLU A 20 38.22 -35.65 37.57
C GLU A 20 37.17 -36.01 36.52
N ALA A 21 36.30 -36.99 36.82
CA ALA A 21 35.20 -37.34 35.92
C ALA A 21 34.20 -36.18 35.73
N LEU A 22 33.97 -35.33 36.73
CA LEU A 22 33.15 -34.12 36.60
C LEU A 22 33.86 -33.05 35.74
N GLN A 23 35.17 -32.87 35.94
CA GLN A 23 35.97 -31.91 35.17
C GLN A 23 36.05 -32.31 33.69
N ASP A 24 36.23 -33.58 33.37
CA ASP A 24 36.25 -34.08 31.99
C ASP A 24 34.91 -33.87 31.29
N ARG A 25 33.79 -34.06 32.01
CA ARG A 25 32.45 -33.77 31.45
C ARG A 25 32.23 -32.28 31.23
N ILE A 26 32.69 -31.42 32.15
CA ILE A 26 32.62 -29.96 31.99
C ILE A 26 33.51 -29.48 30.83
N ALA A 27 34.69 -30.08 30.65
CA ALA A 27 35.61 -29.77 29.55
C ALA A 27 35.10 -30.29 28.19
N ALA A 28 34.43 -31.45 28.18
CA ALA A 28 33.82 -32.02 26.98
C ALA A 28 32.58 -31.23 26.50
N ASP A 29 31.80 -30.65 27.42
CA ASP A 29 30.64 -29.79 27.08
C ASP A 29 31.04 -28.37 26.64
N SER A 30 32.31 -27.95 26.77
CA SER A 30 32.72 -26.57 26.48
C SER A 30 33.10 -26.32 25.02
N LEU A 31 32.27 -26.74 24.06
CA LEU A 31 32.45 -26.39 22.65
C LEU A 31 32.21 -24.90 22.37
N THR A 32 31.67 -24.16 23.34
CA THR A 32 31.48 -22.72 23.24
C THR A 32 31.90 -22.09 24.55
N THR A 33 33.00 -21.32 24.55
CA THR A 33 33.37 -20.59 25.76
C THR A 33 32.31 -19.52 26.06
N ARG A 34 32.23 -19.07 27.31
CA ARG A 34 31.37 -17.92 27.67
C ARG A 34 31.67 -16.71 26.78
N ARG A 35 32.94 -16.51 26.40
CA ARG A 35 33.36 -15.44 25.50
C ARG A 35 32.85 -15.64 24.08
N ASP A 36 32.86 -16.87 23.57
CA ASP A 36 32.36 -17.17 22.23
C ASP A 36 30.84 -17.05 22.17
N TYR A 37 30.14 -17.48 23.22
CA TYR A 37 28.70 -17.25 23.35
C TYR A 37 28.37 -15.76 23.34
N LEU A 38 29.07 -14.95 24.14
CA LEU A 38 28.87 -13.50 24.16
C LEU A 38 29.20 -12.85 22.83
N ARG A 39 30.26 -13.30 22.12
CA ARG A 39 30.59 -12.82 20.77
C ARG A 39 29.48 -13.13 19.77
N ILE A 40 28.98 -14.36 19.74
CA ILE A 40 27.90 -14.75 18.81
C ILE A 40 26.65 -13.91 19.07
N VAL A 41 26.21 -13.81 20.32
CA VAL A 41 25.02 -13.03 20.69
C VAL A 41 25.20 -11.56 20.34
N THR A 42 26.33 -10.95 20.68
CA THR A 42 26.58 -9.53 20.37
C THR A 42 26.69 -9.28 18.87
N THR A 43 27.33 -10.15 18.09
CA THR A 43 27.44 -9.99 16.63
C THR A 43 26.09 -10.16 15.93
N VAL A 44 25.32 -11.20 16.26
CA VAL A 44 24.00 -11.44 15.65
C VAL A 44 23.03 -10.33 16.03
N SER A 45 22.99 -9.95 17.31
CA SER A 45 22.11 -8.87 17.78
C SER A 45 22.52 -7.53 17.20
N GLY A 46 23.82 -7.25 17.13
CA GLY A 46 24.36 -6.04 16.51
C GLY A 46 24.04 -5.97 15.01
N GLY A 47 24.19 -7.07 14.28
CA GLY A 47 23.81 -7.16 12.87
C GLY A 47 22.32 -6.91 12.64
N LEU A 48 21.45 -7.51 13.45
CA LEU A 48 20.01 -7.27 13.39
C LEU A 48 19.66 -5.82 13.74
N ALA A 49 20.32 -5.22 14.74
CA ALA A 49 20.11 -3.82 15.11
C ALA A 49 20.52 -2.88 13.96
N VAL A 50 21.69 -3.09 13.36
CA VAL A 50 22.14 -2.30 12.19
C VAL A 50 21.20 -2.50 11.01
N GLY A 51 20.78 -3.72 10.71
CA GLY A 51 19.80 -4.01 9.66
C GLY A 51 18.46 -3.30 9.90
N GLY A 52 17.96 -3.33 11.15
CA GLY A 52 16.74 -2.63 11.55
C GLY A 52 16.86 -1.11 11.39
N ILE A 53 18.00 -0.53 11.77
CA ILE A 53 18.31 0.89 11.53
C ILE A 53 18.30 1.21 10.04
N GLY A 54 18.90 0.35 9.20
CA GLY A 54 18.90 0.54 7.74
C GLY A 54 17.50 0.55 7.14
N VAL A 55 16.62 -0.36 7.57
CA VAL A 55 15.21 -0.37 7.15
C VAL A 55 14.47 0.88 7.64
N ALA A 56 14.67 1.27 8.90
CA ALA A 56 14.05 2.47 9.45
C ALA A 56 14.52 3.76 8.75
N ALA A 57 15.76 3.77 8.26
CA ALA A 57 16.35 4.86 7.49
C ALA A 57 15.94 4.86 6.00
N GLY A 58 15.07 3.96 5.55
CA GLY A 58 14.53 3.98 4.18
C GLY A 58 15.42 3.34 3.11
N ILE A 59 16.54 2.70 3.48
CA ILE A 59 17.47 2.05 2.52
C ILE A 59 16.76 1.01 1.64
N LEU A 60 15.65 0.43 2.15
CA LEU A 60 14.80 -0.48 1.40
C LEU A 60 13.44 0.17 1.11
N HIS A 61 13.23 0.55 -0.15
CA HIS A 61 11.99 1.17 -0.62
C HIS A 61 10.79 0.23 -0.47
N ARG A 62 9.64 0.79 -0.11
CA ARG A 62 8.36 0.07 -0.15
C ARG A 62 7.80 0.11 -1.57
N HIS A 63 7.29 -1.02 -2.04
CA HIS A 63 6.55 -1.06 -3.30
C HIS A 63 5.40 -0.05 -3.27
N GLY A 64 5.30 0.77 -4.31
CA GLY A 64 4.32 1.84 -4.45
C GLY A 64 4.70 3.19 -3.82
N ASP A 65 5.76 3.27 -3.00
CA ASP A 65 6.39 4.55 -2.66
C ASP A 65 7.42 4.83 -3.78
N GLY A 66 7.32 5.98 -4.46
CA GLY A 66 8.32 6.38 -5.46
C GLY A 66 9.71 6.58 -4.85
N ASP A 67 10.75 6.74 -5.67
CA ASP A 67 12.10 7.09 -5.20
C ASP A 67 12.03 8.24 -4.19
N GLU A 68 12.68 8.06 -3.03
CA GLU A 68 12.49 8.92 -1.85
C GLU A 68 12.53 10.42 -2.19
N GLY A 69 11.43 11.11 -1.95
CA GLY A 69 11.31 12.55 -2.13
C GLY A 69 10.97 13.02 -3.54
N LYS A 70 10.85 12.11 -4.53
CA LYS A 70 10.41 12.44 -5.88
C LYS A 70 8.99 11.92 -6.15
N ALA A 71 8.10 12.83 -6.54
CA ALA A 71 6.78 12.51 -7.03
C ALA A 71 6.89 11.61 -8.26
N PRO A 72 6.04 10.58 -8.36
CA PRO A 72 6.09 9.69 -9.50
C PRO A 72 5.71 10.44 -10.78
N GLU A 73 6.52 10.31 -11.81
CA GLU A 73 6.26 10.97 -13.09
C GLU A 73 4.99 10.42 -13.73
N PRO A 74 4.08 11.27 -14.25
CA PRO A 74 2.90 10.79 -14.95
C PRO A 74 3.25 9.85 -16.10
N LYS A 75 2.63 8.68 -16.14
CA LYS A 75 2.88 7.64 -17.15
C LYS A 75 1.61 7.36 -17.93
N ARG A 76 1.67 7.47 -19.26
CA ARG A 76 0.58 7.06 -20.14
C ARG A 76 0.48 5.53 -20.12
N ILE A 77 -0.66 5.00 -19.70
CA ILE A 77 -0.88 3.55 -19.61
C ILE A 77 -1.62 3.01 -20.84
N ALA A 78 -2.51 3.81 -21.44
CA ALA A 78 -3.26 3.42 -22.63
C ALA A 78 -3.64 4.63 -23.49
N GLY A 79 -3.95 4.42 -24.77
CA GLY A 79 -4.56 5.44 -25.62
C GLY A 79 -6.08 5.55 -25.51
N GLY A 80 -6.68 4.63 -24.77
CA GLY A 80 -8.11 4.48 -24.52
C GLY A 80 -8.31 3.17 -23.77
N LEU A 81 -9.31 3.13 -22.89
CA LEU A 81 -9.73 1.91 -22.22
C LEU A 81 -11.25 1.88 -22.28
N LEU A 82 -11.85 0.90 -22.95
CA LEU A 82 -13.30 0.82 -23.13
C LEU A 82 -13.99 0.25 -21.89
N PRO A 83 -15.30 0.51 -21.69
CA PRO A 83 -16.05 -0.08 -20.58
C PRO A 83 -15.92 -1.60 -20.55
N GLY A 84 -15.53 -2.11 -19.39
CA GLY A 84 -15.31 -3.53 -19.19
C GLY A 84 -13.95 -4.05 -19.65
N GLU A 85 -13.00 -3.17 -19.97
CA GLU A 85 -11.60 -3.53 -20.22
C GLU A 85 -10.71 -3.28 -19.01
N SER A 86 -9.61 -4.02 -18.95
CA SER A 86 -8.55 -3.79 -17.97
C SER A 86 -7.18 -3.88 -18.62
N ILE A 87 -6.23 -3.14 -18.07
CA ILE A 87 -4.83 -3.19 -18.50
C ILE A 87 -3.91 -3.36 -17.29
N ALA A 88 -2.97 -4.29 -17.40
CA ALA A 88 -1.87 -4.44 -16.45
C ALA A 88 -0.68 -3.59 -16.88
N PHE A 89 -0.03 -2.91 -15.93
CA PHE A 89 1.08 -2.01 -16.21
C PHE A 89 2.03 -1.94 -15.00
N ARG A 90 3.10 -1.13 -15.13
CA ARG A 90 4.11 -0.91 -14.09
C ARG A 90 4.13 0.56 -13.68
N TYR A 91 3.90 0.84 -12.40
CA TYR A 91 3.85 2.18 -11.82
C TYR A 91 3.85 2.12 -10.28
N PRO A 92 4.59 3.01 -9.57
CA PRO A 92 5.42 4.09 -10.10
C PRO A 92 6.76 3.62 -10.67
N GLY A 93 7.36 2.58 -10.10
CA GLY A 93 8.59 1.97 -10.59
C GLY A 93 8.35 0.80 -11.56
N GLU A 94 9.43 0.27 -12.12
CA GLU A 94 9.38 -0.89 -13.02
C GLU A 94 9.09 -2.21 -12.28
N GLU A 95 9.29 -2.26 -10.96
CA GLU A 95 8.94 -3.44 -10.16
C GLU A 95 7.49 -3.41 -9.63
N ASP A 96 6.86 -2.23 -9.64
CA ASP A 96 5.54 -2.01 -9.09
C ASP A 96 4.43 -2.38 -10.07
N ARG A 97 3.88 -3.59 -9.91
CA ARG A 97 2.76 -4.07 -10.74
C ARG A 97 1.47 -3.34 -10.36
N ALA A 98 0.75 -2.87 -11.37
CA ALA A 98 -0.52 -2.19 -11.24
C ALA A 98 -1.55 -2.71 -12.25
N VAL A 99 -2.82 -2.46 -11.97
CA VAL A 99 -3.95 -2.76 -12.85
C VAL A 99 -4.88 -1.55 -12.91
N ALA A 100 -5.31 -1.19 -14.11
CA ALA A 100 -6.38 -0.22 -14.35
C ALA A 100 -7.56 -0.96 -14.96
N VAL A 101 -8.75 -0.63 -14.50
CA VAL A 101 -10.01 -1.25 -14.92
C VAL A 101 -10.97 -0.12 -15.26
N ARG A 102 -11.64 -0.23 -16.40
CA ARG A 102 -12.85 0.55 -16.64
C ARG A 102 -14.05 -0.35 -16.39
N LEU A 103 -14.84 -0.02 -15.39
CA LEU A 103 -16.08 -0.73 -15.08
C LEU A 103 -17.10 -0.54 -16.21
N ASP A 104 -18.12 -1.39 -16.26
CA ASP A 104 -19.12 -1.35 -17.35
C ASP A 104 -19.96 -0.06 -17.34
N ASP A 105 -20.06 0.64 -16.21
CA ASP A 105 -20.68 1.96 -16.10
C ASP A 105 -19.79 3.13 -16.55
N GLY A 106 -18.56 2.82 -17.00
CA GLY A 106 -17.57 3.79 -17.46
C GLY A 106 -16.62 4.29 -16.38
N THR A 107 -16.82 3.93 -15.11
CA THR A 107 -15.93 4.34 -14.01
C THR A 107 -14.53 3.78 -14.23
N LEU A 108 -13.53 4.65 -14.22
CA LEU A 108 -12.12 4.27 -14.34
C LEU A 108 -11.48 4.19 -12.95
N VAL A 109 -10.89 3.04 -12.64
CA VAL A 109 -10.22 2.78 -11.35
C VAL A 109 -8.84 2.14 -11.57
N GLY A 110 -7.94 2.34 -10.62
CA GLY A 110 -6.58 1.82 -10.66
C GLY A 110 -6.09 1.37 -9.29
N TYR A 111 -5.36 0.26 -9.26
CA TYR A 111 -4.85 -0.35 -8.03
C TYR A 111 -3.46 -0.95 -8.24
N SER A 112 -2.72 -1.08 -7.15
CA SER A 112 -1.59 -2.01 -7.12
C SER A 112 -2.11 -3.43 -7.39
N ALA A 113 -1.45 -4.13 -8.31
CA ALA A 113 -1.72 -5.53 -8.62
C ALA A 113 -0.95 -6.48 -7.68
N VAL A 114 -0.63 -6.02 -6.46
CA VAL A 114 0.10 -6.76 -5.43
C VAL A 114 -0.80 -6.96 -4.22
N CYS A 115 -1.12 -8.22 -3.93
CA CYS A 115 -2.01 -8.59 -2.84
C CYS A 115 -1.40 -8.21 -1.49
N THR A 116 -2.19 -7.58 -0.63
CA THR A 116 -1.78 -7.10 0.70
C THR A 116 -1.58 -8.22 1.74
N HIS A 117 -1.87 -9.48 1.38
CA HIS A 117 -1.57 -10.65 2.22
C HIS A 117 -0.08 -11.03 2.13
N LEU A 118 0.35 -11.56 0.97
CA LEU A 118 1.70 -12.10 0.75
C LEU A 118 2.25 -11.76 -0.66
N ALA A 119 1.89 -10.59 -1.19
CA ALA A 119 2.44 -10.01 -2.42
C ALA A 119 2.25 -10.82 -3.73
N CYS A 120 1.28 -11.74 -3.75
CA CYS A 120 0.84 -12.39 -4.98
C CYS A 120 0.19 -11.40 -5.96
N ALA A 121 0.16 -11.76 -7.24
CA ALA A 121 -0.52 -10.98 -8.27
C ALA A 121 -2.04 -10.94 -8.02
N VAL A 122 -2.64 -9.76 -8.21
CA VAL A 122 -4.09 -9.56 -8.22
C VAL A 122 -4.55 -9.39 -9.66
N LEU A 123 -5.63 -10.09 -10.02
CA LEU A 123 -6.22 -10.10 -11.35
C LEU A 123 -7.64 -9.58 -11.28
N TRP A 124 -8.08 -8.80 -12.27
CA TRP A 124 -9.49 -8.47 -12.39
C TRP A 124 -10.25 -9.60 -13.07
N ARG A 125 -11.35 -10.04 -12.47
CA ARG A 125 -12.28 -11.04 -13.02
C ARG A 125 -13.61 -10.37 -13.33
N LYS A 126 -13.80 -10.01 -14.59
CA LYS A 126 -15.05 -9.39 -15.07
C LYS A 126 -16.26 -10.30 -14.89
N ASP A 127 -16.08 -11.61 -15.00
CA ASP A 127 -17.14 -12.62 -14.95
C ASP A 127 -17.70 -12.88 -13.53
N ARG A 128 -17.22 -12.16 -12.51
CA ARG A 128 -17.56 -12.39 -11.11
C ARG A 128 -18.15 -11.15 -10.45
N GLY A 129 -19.35 -11.27 -9.88
CA GLY A 129 -20.07 -10.11 -9.33
C GLY A 129 -20.72 -9.26 -10.41
N THR A 130 -21.29 -8.11 -10.02
CA THR A 130 -21.98 -7.20 -10.95
C THR A 130 -21.03 -6.28 -11.71
N GLU A 131 -19.89 -5.93 -11.10
CA GLU A 131 -18.90 -4.98 -11.65
C GLU A 131 -17.54 -5.66 -11.90
N GLY A 132 -17.48 -6.99 -11.79
CA GLY A 132 -16.23 -7.72 -11.64
C GLY A 132 -15.72 -7.73 -10.19
N GLU A 133 -14.63 -8.46 -9.94
CA GLU A 133 -13.90 -8.44 -8.67
C GLU A 133 -12.40 -8.47 -8.91
N LEU A 134 -11.63 -7.97 -7.96
CA LEU A 134 -10.18 -8.10 -7.94
C LEU A 134 -9.81 -9.33 -7.12
N TYR A 135 -9.14 -10.30 -7.74
CA TYR A 135 -8.94 -11.63 -7.17
C TYR A 135 -7.46 -12.00 -7.07
N CYS A 136 -7.07 -12.52 -5.91
CA CYS A 136 -5.77 -13.11 -5.63
C CYS A 136 -5.90 -14.64 -5.45
N PRO A 137 -5.31 -15.45 -6.35
CA PRO A 137 -5.49 -16.91 -6.34
C PRO A 137 -4.72 -17.64 -5.24
N CYS A 138 -3.73 -17.00 -4.59
CA CYS A 138 -2.84 -17.70 -3.66
C CYS A 138 -3.55 -18.21 -2.39
N HIS A 139 -4.46 -17.40 -1.85
CA HIS A 139 -5.22 -17.73 -0.65
C HIS A 139 -6.64 -17.15 -0.74
N GLU A 140 -7.18 -17.11 -1.97
CA GLU A 140 -8.56 -16.68 -2.24
C GLU A 140 -8.90 -15.29 -1.69
N GLY A 141 -7.96 -14.34 -1.82
CA GLY A 141 -8.21 -12.95 -1.47
C GLY A 141 -9.10 -12.29 -2.51
N VAL A 142 -10.16 -11.62 -2.07
CA VAL A 142 -11.09 -10.90 -2.94
C VAL A 142 -11.18 -9.45 -2.50
N PHE A 143 -11.13 -8.55 -3.47
CA PHE A 143 -11.30 -7.13 -3.28
C PHE A 143 -12.42 -6.62 -4.19
N ASP A 144 -13.17 -5.65 -3.69
CA ASP A 144 -14.19 -4.94 -4.45
C ASP A 144 -13.57 -4.20 -5.63
N ALA A 145 -14.16 -4.33 -6.83
CA ALA A 145 -13.58 -3.77 -8.05
C ALA A 145 -13.60 -2.23 -8.08
N ARG A 146 -14.56 -1.60 -7.38
CA ARG A 146 -14.76 -0.15 -7.40
C ARG A 146 -13.98 0.60 -6.32
N SER A 147 -13.85 0.00 -5.15
CA SER A 147 -13.20 0.61 -3.99
C SER A 147 -11.80 0.05 -3.74
N GLY A 148 -11.54 -1.20 -4.11
CA GLY A 148 -10.32 -1.94 -3.78
C GLY A 148 -10.32 -2.49 -2.36
N GLU A 149 -11.42 -2.37 -1.61
CA GLU A 149 -11.54 -2.88 -0.24
C GLU A 149 -11.65 -4.40 -0.20
N VAL A 150 -11.18 -5.00 0.89
CA VAL A 150 -11.24 -6.46 1.07
C VAL A 150 -12.69 -6.89 1.28
N THR A 151 -13.16 -7.82 0.45
CA THR A 151 -14.50 -8.40 0.56
C THR A 151 -14.48 -9.85 1.02
N ALA A 152 -13.38 -10.58 0.79
CA ALA A 152 -13.18 -11.93 1.29
C ALA A 152 -11.70 -12.33 1.36
N GLY A 153 -11.44 -13.43 2.07
CA GLY A 153 -10.12 -14.03 2.23
C GLY A 153 -9.29 -13.42 3.36
N PRO A 154 -8.01 -13.83 3.48
CA PRO A 154 -7.11 -13.36 4.52
C PRO A 154 -6.48 -11.95 4.35
N PRO A 155 -6.54 -11.23 3.21
CA PRO A 155 -5.92 -9.91 3.12
C PRO A 155 -6.34 -8.98 4.28
N PRO A 156 -5.40 -8.33 4.99
CA PRO A 156 -5.73 -7.55 6.18
C PRO A 156 -6.21 -6.13 5.88
N ARG A 157 -6.04 -5.65 4.63
CA ARG A 157 -6.30 -4.27 4.20
C ARG A 157 -6.58 -4.20 2.71
N GLY A 158 -7.37 -3.21 2.28
CA GLY A 158 -7.67 -2.95 0.86
C GLY A 158 -6.42 -2.64 0.03
N LEU A 159 -6.52 -2.73 -1.29
CA LEU A 159 -5.40 -2.49 -2.18
C LEU A 159 -4.97 -1.01 -2.19
N PRO A 160 -3.66 -0.73 -2.22
CA PRO A 160 -3.17 0.61 -2.55
C PRO A 160 -3.74 1.07 -3.90
N LYS A 161 -4.23 2.30 -3.98
CA LYS A 161 -4.81 2.85 -5.22
C LYS A 161 -3.71 3.41 -6.10
N VAL A 162 -3.88 3.26 -7.42
CA VAL A 162 -3.12 3.99 -8.42
C VAL A 162 -4.06 5.02 -9.03
N VAL A 163 -3.73 6.30 -8.87
CA VAL A 163 -4.55 7.39 -9.36
C VAL A 163 -4.45 7.40 -10.88
N VAL A 164 -5.55 7.05 -11.53
CA VAL A 164 -5.67 7.04 -12.99
C VAL A 164 -6.59 8.15 -13.45
N VAL A 165 -6.19 8.85 -14.50
CA VAL A 165 -6.96 9.95 -15.10
C VAL A 165 -7.09 9.71 -16.59
N GLU A 166 -8.26 10.04 -17.12
CA GLU A 166 -8.53 10.07 -18.55
C GLU A 166 -8.45 11.52 -19.02
N GLN A 167 -7.75 11.74 -20.13
CA GLN A 167 -7.60 13.04 -20.77
C GLN A 167 -8.66 13.23 -21.87
N ASP A 168 -8.81 14.47 -22.35
CA ASP A 168 -9.80 14.81 -23.40
C ASP A 168 -9.59 14.04 -24.72
N ASP A 169 -8.37 13.56 -24.99
CA ASP A 169 -8.03 12.73 -26.15
C ASP A 169 -8.35 11.23 -25.95
N GLY A 170 -8.93 10.86 -24.81
CA GLY A 170 -9.22 9.48 -24.41
C GLY A 170 -8.02 8.73 -23.83
N SER A 171 -6.83 9.34 -23.77
CA SER A 171 -5.66 8.67 -23.21
C SER A 171 -5.76 8.53 -21.69
N VAL A 172 -5.31 7.39 -21.19
CA VAL A 172 -5.34 7.07 -19.75
C VAL A 172 -3.93 7.17 -19.19
N TRP A 173 -3.81 7.86 -18.05
CA TRP A 173 -2.54 8.16 -17.38
C TRP A 173 -2.59 7.74 -15.91
N ALA A 174 -1.49 7.20 -15.41
CA ALA A 174 -1.25 7.02 -13.98
C ALA A 174 -0.44 8.23 -13.45
N VAL A 175 -0.91 8.86 -12.37
CA VAL A 175 -0.39 10.15 -11.89
C VAL A 175 0.00 10.19 -10.41
N GLY A 176 -0.29 9.12 -9.66
CA GLY A 176 0.12 8.99 -8.27
C GLY A 176 -0.34 7.66 -7.67
N THR A 177 0.06 7.39 -6.43
CA THR A 177 -0.35 6.20 -5.68
C THR A 177 -0.72 6.56 -4.24
N THR A 178 -1.57 5.74 -3.64
CA THR A 178 -1.89 5.81 -2.20
C THR A 178 -1.28 4.63 -1.47
N ARG A 179 -1.23 4.69 -0.14
CA ARG A 179 -1.09 3.51 0.71
C ARG A 179 -2.46 2.88 0.94
N SER A 180 -2.50 1.63 1.38
CA SER A 180 -3.77 0.99 1.74
C SER A 180 -4.47 1.74 2.86
N GLY A 181 -5.77 1.98 2.67
CA GLY A 181 -6.60 2.73 3.63
C GLY A 181 -6.37 4.25 3.61
N GLU A 182 -5.43 4.75 2.81
CA GLU A 182 -5.19 6.17 2.63
C GLU A 182 -6.11 6.74 1.54
N SER A 183 -6.59 7.97 1.74
CA SER A 183 -7.38 8.68 0.74
C SER A 183 -6.54 9.05 -0.49
N VAL A 184 -7.20 9.33 -1.61
CA VAL A 184 -6.49 9.75 -2.84
C VAL A 184 -5.82 11.10 -2.62
N GLU A 185 -6.50 12.00 -1.92
CA GLU A 185 -6.01 13.33 -1.56
C GLU A 185 -4.77 13.23 -0.67
N GLU A 186 -4.83 12.44 0.40
CA GLU A 186 -3.71 12.24 1.33
C GLU A 186 -2.48 11.65 0.61
N GLY A 187 -2.68 10.62 -0.23
CA GLY A 187 -1.61 9.99 -0.98
C GLY A 187 -0.95 10.95 -1.98
N LEU A 188 -1.76 11.71 -2.73
CA LEU A 188 -1.25 12.71 -3.66
C LEU A 188 -0.53 13.85 -2.93
N CYS A 189 -1.04 14.30 -1.78
CA CYS A 189 -0.39 15.33 -0.98
C CYS A 189 0.96 14.88 -0.42
N ARG A 190 1.06 13.64 0.06
CA ARG A 190 2.35 13.06 0.47
C ARG A 190 3.36 13.05 -0.67
N GLN A 191 2.92 12.70 -1.89
CA GLN A 191 3.83 12.53 -3.03
C GLN A 191 4.20 13.84 -3.73
N LEU A 192 3.23 14.74 -3.89
CA LEU A 192 3.36 15.94 -4.72
C LEU A 192 3.58 17.22 -3.91
N GLY A 193 3.28 17.21 -2.60
CA GLY A 193 3.23 18.40 -1.76
C GLY A 193 4.54 19.19 -1.72
N GLY A 194 5.69 18.52 -1.77
CA GLY A 194 7.00 19.17 -1.76
C GLY A 194 7.52 19.63 -3.12
N GLU A 195 7.11 18.97 -4.21
CA GLU A 195 7.69 19.17 -5.55
C GLU A 195 6.82 19.99 -6.50
N ARG A 196 5.49 19.95 -6.33
CA ARG A 196 4.53 20.67 -7.18
C ARG A 196 3.54 21.48 -6.34
N PRO A 197 3.96 22.63 -5.79
CA PRO A 197 3.14 23.44 -4.88
C PRO A 197 1.86 23.98 -5.54
N ASP A 198 1.88 24.19 -6.86
CA ASP A 198 0.72 24.58 -7.66
C ASP A 198 -0.34 23.48 -7.71
N LEU A 199 0.07 22.23 -7.86
CA LEU A 199 -0.84 21.09 -7.87
C LEU A 199 -1.33 20.76 -6.44
N ALA A 200 -0.45 20.87 -5.45
CA ALA A 200 -0.79 20.69 -4.04
C ALA A 200 -1.87 21.70 -3.59
N ALA A 201 -1.76 22.97 -4.01
CA ALA A 201 -2.79 23.98 -3.73
C ALA A 201 -4.14 23.64 -4.38
N ARG A 202 -4.14 23.05 -5.59
CA ARG A 202 -5.37 22.63 -6.28
C ARG A 202 -6.03 21.40 -5.65
N ILE A 203 -5.25 20.48 -5.12
CA ILE A 203 -5.74 19.31 -4.37
C ILE A 203 -6.26 19.75 -2.99
N GLY A 204 -5.82 20.91 -2.49
CA GLY A 204 -6.16 21.39 -1.16
C GLY A 204 -5.34 20.67 -0.09
N CYS A 205 -4.08 20.38 -0.38
CA CYS A 205 -3.19 19.75 0.58
C CYS A 205 -3.09 20.62 1.83
N PRO A 206 -3.20 20.03 3.05
CA PRO A 206 -3.01 20.78 4.26
C PRO A 206 -1.61 21.40 4.23
N ASP A 207 -1.50 22.71 4.47
CA ASP A 207 -0.23 23.39 4.58
C ASP A 207 0.60 22.64 5.63
N ILE A 208 1.67 21.96 5.19
CA ILE A 208 2.73 21.46 6.06
C ILE A 208 3.56 22.64 6.56
N GLY A 209 2.90 23.59 7.22
CA GLY A 209 3.52 24.67 7.97
C GLY A 209 4.00 24.16 9.32
N GLY A 210 5.27 23.77 9.40
CA GLY A 210 5.95 23.52 10.67
C GLY A 210 6.94 22.37 10.62
N GLY A 211 8.18 22.63 10.19
CA GLY A 211 9.21 21.59 10.20
C GLY A 211 10.56 21.89 9.55
N ALA A 212 10.84 23.13 9.15
CA ALA A 212 12.20 23.63 8.95
C ALA A 212 12.13 25.15 8.87
N GLU A 213 12.57 25.83 9.91
CA GLU A 213 12.78 27.28 9.89
C GLU A 213 13.75 27.61 8.75
N SER A 214 13.23 28.14 7.64
CA SER A 214 14.06 28.82 6.66
C SER A 214 14.57 30.11 7.31
N PRO A 215 15.88 30.40 7.31
CA PRO A 215 16.36 31.64 7.87
C PRO A 215 15.74 32.82 7.09
N PRO A 216 15.43 33.95 7.77
CA PRO A 216 14.78 35.06 7.11
C PRO A 216 15.64 35.54 5.94
N ARG A 217 15.05 35.53 4.74
CA ARG A 217 15.68 36.08 3.53
C ARG A 217 16.10 37.52 3.82
N ALA A 218 17.41 37.77 3.74
CA ALA A 218 17.96 39.12 3.78
C ALA A 218 17.29 39.98 2.70
N ALA A 219 16.76 41.13 3.11
CA ALA A 219 16.18 42.11 2.21
C ALA A 219 17.23 42.55 1.19
N ALA A 220 17.04 42.15 -0.07
CA ALA A 220 17.87 42.61 -1.18
C ALA A 220 17.68 44.11 -1.36
N ALA A 221 18.80 44.84 -1.26
CA ALA A 221 18.88 46.26 -1.54
C ALA A 221 18.38 46.58 -2.96
N ARG A 222 17.54 47.61 -3.07
CA ARG A 222 17.05 48.16 -4.34
C ARG A 222 18.18 48.88 -5.09
N PRO A 223 18.36 48.68 -6.40
CA PRO A 223 19.23 49.56 -7.18
C PRO A 223 18.52 50.87 -7.53
N HIS A 224 19.28 51.95 -7.40
CA HIS A 224 18.93 53.31 -7.81
C HIS A 224 18.87 53.48 -9.33
N ALA A 225 17.79 54.06 -9.84
CA ALA A 225 17.69 54.89 -11.04
C ALA A 225 16.45 55.78 -10.83
N GLY A 226 16.45 57.10 -10.96
CA GLY A 226 17.23 58.02 -11.76
C GLY A 226 16.23 58.90 -12.52
N ASN A 227 15.99 60.12 -11.99
CA ASN A 227 15.18 61.29 -12.41
C ASN A 227 14.21 61.21 -13.62
N ARG A 228 12.97 61.72 -13.51
CA ARG A 228 12.50 63.11 -13.79
C ARG A 228 10.96 63.02 -13.75
N SER A 229 10.11 64.02 -13.50
CA SER A 229 10.14 65.42 -13.06
C SER A 229 8.68 65.90 -13.15
N ILE A 230 8.30 66.94 -12.37
CA ILE A 230 7.06 67.77 -12.51
C ILE A 230 5.80 67.07 -11.95
N GLY A 231 4.92 67.67 -11.13
CA GLY A 231 4.72 69.03 -10.64
C GLY A 231 3.27 69.12 -10.12
N GLU A 232 3.06 69.94 -9.09
CA GLU A 232 1.80 70.51 -8.60
C GLU A 232 0.57 69.66 -8.14
N ARG A 233 0.23 69.87 -6.87
CA ARG A 233 -1.14 69.87 -6.28
C ARG A 233 -1.87 71.17 -6.71
N PRO A 234 -3.23 71.25 -6.78
CA PRO A 234 -4.09 71.22 -5.58
C PRO A 234 -5.55 70.70 -5.72
N ASP A 235 -6.18 70.51 -4.56
CA ASP A 235 -7.63 70.36 -4.21
C ASP A 235 -8.45 71.65 -4.58
N PRO A 236 -9.81 71.83 -4.38
CA PRO A 236 -10.81 71.02 -3.63
C PRO A 236 -12.30 71.03 -4.13
N ARG A 237 -13.19 70.44 -3.30
CA ARG A 237 -14.69 70.60 -3.15
C ARG A 237 -15.56 69.79 -4.12
N THR A 238 -16.69 69.17 -3.77
CA THR A 238 -17.85 69.40 -2.87
C THR A 238 -18.49 68.00 -2.60
N GLY A 239 -19.34 67.67 -1.63
CA GLY A 239 -20.17 68.32 -0.62
C GLY A 239 -21.32 67.33 -0.27
N GLY A 240 -21.82 67.35 0.98
CA GLY A 240 -23.21 66.92 1.29
C GLY A 240 -23.49 65.48 1.76
N SER A 241 -23.45 65.28 3.08
CA SER A 241 -24.35 64.38 3.84
C SER A 241 -25.70 65.13 4.09
N PRO A 242 -26.84 64.56 4.60
CA PRO A 242 -26.85 63.64 5.75
C PRO A 242 -28.01 62.59 5.88
N ARG A 243 -27.77 61.61 6.79
CA ARG A 243 -28.60 61.06 7.91
C ARG A 243 -30.08 60.66 7.65
N ALA A 244 -30.73 59.74 8.39
CA ALA A 244 -30.42 58.74 9.42
C ALA A 244 -31.76 58.05 9.80
N GLY A 245 -31.71 56.89 10.46
CA GLY A 245 -32.82 56.30 11.24
C GLY A 245 -32.59 54.80 11.47
N SER A 246 -31.96 54.35 12.57
CA SER A 246 -32.49 54.06 13.92
C SER A 246 -33.42 52.82 13.98
N THR A 247 -32.87 51.63 14.25
CA THR A 247 -32.86 50.87 15.55
C THR A 247 -33.92 49.74 15.59
N PRO A 248 -33.97 48.82 16.59
CA PRO A 248 -33.62 47.41 16.38
C PRO A 248 -34.78 46.44 16.75
N ARG A 249 -34.62 45.13 16.52
CA ARG A 249 -35.52 44.13 17.13
C ARG A 249 -34.78 42.91 17.69
N THR A 250 -35.06 42.69 18.97
CA THR A 250 -34.97 41.49 19.81
C THR A 250 -35.55 40.25 19.11
N GLY A 251 -35.15 39.00 19.32
CA GLY A 251 -34.79 38.25 20.53
C GLY A 251 -35.78 37.06 20.64
N GLY A 252 -35.31 35.81 20.79
CA GLY A 252 -36.20 34.67 21.09
C GLY A 252 -35.73 33.24 20.74
N THR A 253 -35.03 32.60 21.67
CA THR A 253 -35.11 31.15 22.00
C THR A 253 -35.71 31.07 23.41
N PRO A 254 -36.38 29.99 23.91
CA PRO A 254 -35.92 28.59 23.87
C PRO A 254 -37.02 27.49 23.94
N ARG A 255 -36.57 26.23 24.16
CA ARG A 255 -37.20 25.03 24.83
C ARG A 255 -37.24 23.79 23.92
N THR A 256 -36.43 22.75 24.15
CA THR A 256 -36.51 21.67 25.16
C THR A 256 -37.82 20.88 25.17
N GLY A 257 -37.73 19.60 24.79
CA GLY A 257 -38.82 18.62 24.87
C GLY A 257 -38.40 17.22 24.39
N THR A 258 -37.81 16.43 25.29
CA THR A 258 -37.90 14.95 25.30
C THR A 258 -38.96 14.62 26.37
N PRO A 259 -39.82 13.60 26.20
CA PRO A 259 -39.45 12.25 26.61
C PRO A 259 -40.12 11.13 25.77
N GLY A 260 -39.64 9.89 25.88
CA GLY A 260 -40.33 8.74 25.29
C GLY A 260 -39.58 7.42 25.39
N THR A 261 -39.59 6.83 26.59
CA THR A 261 -39.16 5.46 26.90
C THR A 261 -40.20 4.41 26.48
N GLY A 262 -39.74 3.27 25.95
CA GLY A 262 -40.48 2.01 25.78
C GLY A 262 -39.87 1.24 24.59
N GLY A 263 -39.34 0.02 24.66
CA GLY A 263 -39.58 -1.08 25.59
C GLY A 263 -40.23 -2.24 24.80
N ALA A 264 -39.60 -3.43 24.83
CA ALA A 264 -40.02 -4.74 24.32
C ALA A 264 -39.86 -4.97 22.78
N ARG A 265 -39.01 -5.89 22.31
CA ARG A 265 -38.88 -7.37 22.45
C ARG A 265 -39.62 -8.15 21.36
N ASP A 266 -38.85 -9.07 20.79
CA ASP A 266 -39.19 -10.40 20.28
C ASP A 266 -39.72 -10.65 18.86
N ALA A 267 -39.23 -11.81 18.38
CA ALA A 267 -39.70 -12.68 17.31
C ALA A 267 -39.33 -12.29 15.86
N SER A 268 -38.31 -12.91 15.27
CA SER A 268 -38.36 -14.26 14.70
C SER A 268 -39.28 -14.35 13.48
N SER A 269 -38.68 -14.33 12.29
CA SER A 269 -39.18 -15.13 11.17
C SER A 269 -38.02 -15.58 10.29
N ARG A 270 -37.72 -16.86 10.46
CA ARG A 270 -36.80 -17.70 9.72
C ARG A 270 -37.53 -18.10 8.43
N ALA A 271 -36.98 -17.80 7.26
CA ALA A 271 -37.41 -18.39 5.99
C ALA A 271 -36.36 -19.42 5.52
N PRO A 272 -36.78 -20.58 4.98
CA PRO A 272 -35.92 -21.75 4.80
C PRO A 272 -35.11 -21.75 3.49
N ALA A 273 -33.94 -22.40 3.56
CA ALA A 273 -33.12 -22.78 2.42
C ALA A 273 -33.76 -23.91 1.58
N PRO A 274 -33.58 -23.92 0.25
CA PRO A 274 -33.76 -25.12 -0.55
C PRO A 274 -32.46 -25.95 -0.61
N ALA A 275 -32.62 -27.26 -0.36
CA ALA A 275 -31.61 -28.32 -0.50
C ALA A 275 -31.29 -28.63 -1.98
N PRO A 276 -30.16 -29.29 -2.28
CA PRO A 276 -29.63 -29.45 -3.63
C PRO A 276 -30.31 -30.57 -4.43
N ALA A 277 -30.54 -30.33 -5.73
CA ALA A 277 -30.93 -31.35 -6.68
C ALA A 277 -29.70 -32.14 -7.17
N THR A 278 -29.56 -33.37 -6.70
CA THR A 278 -28.67 -34.40 -7.26
C THR A 278 -29.29 -35.01 -8.51
N GLY A 279 -28.58 -34.96 -9.64
CA GLY A 279 -28.86 -35.74 -10.86
C GLY A 279 -27.74 -36.75 -11.14
N PRO A 280 -28.04 -37.92 -11.74
CA PRO A 280 -27.15 -39.08 -11.76
C PRO A 280 -26.20 -39.10 -12.97
N GLY A 281 -25.15 -39.93 -12.83
CA GLY A 281 -23.97 -39.97 -13.67
C GLY A 281 -24.12 -40.56 -15.08
N SER A 282 -23.00 -40.54 -15.81
CA SER A 282 -22.74 -41.54 -16.86
C SER A 282 -21.23 -41.68 -17.17
N ALA A 283 -20.77 -42.91 -16.94
CA ALA A 283 -19.82 -43.71 -17.73
C ALA A 283 -18.37 -43.24 -17.98
N ALA A 284 -17.47 -44.03 -17.40
CA ALA A 284 -16.15 -44.42 -17.93
C ALA A 284 -16.24 -44.90 -19.41
N ARG A 285 -15.20 -44.86 -20.25
CA ARG A 285 -13.93 -45.65 -20.27
C ARG A 285 -13.30 -45.48 -21.70
N PRO A 286 -12.27 -46.23 -22.17
CA PRO A 286 -10.83 -46.28 -21.84
C PRO A 286 -9.86 -45.91 -23.01
N GLY A 287 -8.62 -45.54 -22.68
CA GLY A 287 -7.42 -46.35 -22.99
C GLY A 287 -6.66 -46.23 -24.34
N ARG A 288 -5.32 -46.18 -24.18
CA ARG A 288 -4.20 -46.78 -24.96
C ARG A 288 -3.41 -45.94 -25.99
N GLY A 289 -2.08 -46.05 -25.83
CA GLY A 289 -1.03 -45.87 -26.85
C GLY A 289 0.24 -45.22 -26.28
N THR A 290 1.10 -45.88 -25.50
CA THR A 290 2.29 -46.72 -25.85
C THR A 290 3.31 -46.12 -26.83
N GLY A 291 4.57 -46.00 -26.36
CA GLY A 291 5.82 -46.01 -27.14
C GLY A 291 6.33 -44.62 -27.57
N ALA A 292 7.61 -44.24 -27.53
CA ALA A 292 8.86 -44.96 -27.28
C ALA A 292 9.98 -43.95 -26.93
N THR A 293 11.09 -44.48 -26.40
CA THR A 293 12.33 -43.87 -25.92
C THR A 293 13.19 -43.17 -26.99
N PRO A 294 14.20 -42.36 -26.60
CA PRO A 294 15.01 -41.53 -27.50
C PRO A 294 16.19 -42.29 -28.10
N ALA A 295 16.57 -41.95 -29.35
CA ALA A 295 17.77 -42.42 -30.00
C ALA A 295 18.84 -41.32 -30.05
N THR A 296 19.99 -41.63 -29.48
CA THR A 296 21.31 -41.01 -29.65
C THR A 296 21.81 -41.18 -31.08
N ALA A 297 22.45 -40.17 -31.65
CA ALA A 297 23.65 -40.33 -32.50
C ALA A 297 24.31 -38.97 -32.81
N GLU A 298 25.53 -38.80 -32.31
CA GLU A 298 26.55 -37.91 -32.87
C GLU A 298 26.83 -38.23 -34.36
N ASN A 299 27.22 -37.22 -35.14
CA ASN A 299 28.33 -37.38 -36.09
C ASN A 299 28.98 -36.01 -36.40
N PRO A 300 30.31 -35.93 -36.53
CA PRO A 300 31.08 -34.69 -36.53
C PRO A 300 31.46 -34.21 -37.93
N GLY A 301 31.87 -32.93 -37.99
CA GLY A 301 32.83 -32.41 -38.97
C GLY A 301 32.26 -31.80 -40.23
N ARG A 302 32.48 -30.49 -40.43
CA ARG A 302 33.51 -29.94 -41.33
C ARG A 302 33.33 -28.44 -41.61
N ARG A 303 34.48 -27.74 -41.52
CA ARG A 303 34.90 -26.52 -42.25
C ARG A 303 34.15 -25.23 -41.84
N ALA A 304 34.80 -24.09 -41.61
CA ALA A 304 36.14 -23.62 -41.94
C ALA A 304 36.66 -22.70 -40.82
#